data_AF-A0A4D6YCD9-F1
#
_entry.id   AF-A0A4D6YCD9-F1
#
_cell.length_a   1.000
_cell.length_b   1.000
_cell.length_c   1.000
_cell.angle_alpha   90.00
_cell.angle_beta   90.00
_cell.angle_gamma   90.00
#
_symmetry.space_group_name_H-M   'P 1'
#
loop_
_entity.id
_entity.type
_entity.pdbx_description
1 polymer ?
#
loop_
_entity_poly.entity_id
_entity_poly.type
_entity_poly.pdbx_seq_one_letter_code
_entity_poly.pdbx_strand_id
1 'polypeptide(L)'
;MEYKKKIFSILEKIEQKKIEQNLVNIKRLFLREKEHVDQLNILIDFQKEYLKKMNEKMKLGMSIHSWKNYNNFILLLDKAIQENLYFIENNKKNIQDNIKIWSKHQVKLNTWTSFNRIYKKKISKKIQKIQEQIMSDNFIQLKYFKKDDHLNVRNSK
;
A
#
# COMPACT_ATOMS: atom_id res chain seq x y z
N MET A 1 7.62 30.50 2.85
CA MET A 1 6.85 29.54 3.69
C MET A 1 5.87 28.68 2.87
N GLU A 2 5.28 29.17 1.79
CA GLU A 2 4.31 28.41 0.99
C GLU A 2 4.87 27.12 0.36
N TYR A 3 6.14 27.14 -0.06
CA TYR A 3 6.83 25.99 -0.65
C TYR A 3 6.84 24.75 0.25
N LYS A 4 7.06 24.90 1.57
CA LYS A 4 7.07 23.77 2.52
C LYS A 4 5.69 23.09 2.65
N LYS A 5 4.59 23.85 2.54
CA LYS A 5 3.21 23.32 2.52
C LYS A 5 2.99 22.44 1.30
N LYS A 6 3.39 22.95 0.14
CA LYS A 6 3.27 22.25 -1.14
C LYS A 6 4.11 20.96 -1.11
N ILE A 7 5.34 21.02 -0.59
CA ILE A 7 6.24 19.86 -0.49
C ILE A 7 5.64 18.73 0.36
N PHE A 8 5.20 18.99 1.61
CA PHE A 8 4.68 17.91 2.46
C PHE A 8 3.39 17.28 1.91
N SER A 9 2.50 18.10 1.35
CA SER A 9 1.28 17.63 0.68
C SER A 9 1.60 16.77 -0.56
N ILE A 10 2.61 17.15 -1.34
CA ILE A 10 3.06 16.37 -2.50
C ILE A 10 3.67 15.04 -2.05
N LEU A 11 4.52 15.04 -1.03
CA LEU A 11 5.13 13.82 -0.50
C LEU A 11 4.07 12.86 0.07
N GLU A 12 3.08 13.38 0.79
CA GLU A 12 1.92 12.62 1.28
C GLU A 12 1.18 11.93 0.12
N LYS A 13 0.85 12.67 -0.95
CA LYS A 13 0.18 12.11 -2.14
C LYS A 13 1.03 11.07 -2.88
N ILE A 14 2.33 11.31 -3.00
CA ILE A 14 3.25 10.36 -3.63
C ILE A 14 3.27 9.03 -2.86
N GLU A 15 3.36 9.10 -1.52
CA GLU A 15 3.37 7.89 -0.70
C GLU A 15 2.02 7.16 -0.73
N GLN A 16 0.88 7.87 -0.75
CA GLN A 16 -0.46 7.27 -0.97
C GLN A 16 -0.51 6.47 -2.26
N LYS A 17 -0.07 7.07 -3.37
CA LYS A 17 -0.06 6.39 -4.68
C LYS A 17 0.83 5.13 -4.68
N LYS A 18 1.99 5.18 -4.01
CA LYS A 18 2.86 4.00 -3.87
C LYS A 18 2.22 2.89 -3.05
N ILE A 19 1.51 3.24 -1.97
CA ILE A 19 0.78 2.29 -1.13
C ILE A 19 -0.29 1.57 -1.95
N GLU A 20 -1.09 2.32 -2.73
CA GLU A 20 -2.11 1.76 -3.61
C GLU A 20 -1.52 0.81 -4.65
N GLN A 21 -0.44 1.24 -5.33
CA GLN A 21 0.26 0.41 -6.31
C GLN A 21 0.81 -0.89 -5.69
N ASN A 22 1.43 -0.79 -4.52
CA ASN A 22 1.94 -1.96 -3.80
C ASN A 22 0.80 -2.90 -3.39
N LEU A 23 -0.34 -2.38 -2.95
CA LEU A 23 -1.49 -3.19 -2.56
C LEU A 23 -2.08 -3.95 -3.76
N VAL A 24 -2.18 -3.31 -4.92
CA VAL A 24 -2.57 -3.97 -6.17
C VAL A 24 -1.58 -5.08 -6.54
N ASN A 25 -0.28 -4.84 -6.37
CA ASN A 25 0.74 -5.85 -6.63
C ASN A 25 0.62 -7.04 -5.67
N ILE A 26 0.51 -6.79 -4.37
CA ILE A 26 0.32 -7.83 -3.33
C ILE A 26 -0.92 -8.67 -3.65
N LYS A 27 -2.05 -8.04 -4.00
CA LYS A 27 -3.27 -8.75 -4.40
C LYS A 27 -3.03 -9.65 -5.61
N ARG A 28 -2.31 -9.17 -6.63
CA ARG A 28 -1.96 -9.96 -7.81
C ARG A 28 -1.08 -11.17 -7.44
N LEU A 29 -0.12 -11.01 -6.55
CA LEU A 29 0.74 -12.10 -6.09
C LEU A 29 -0.08 -13.17 -5.36
N PHE A 30 -1.03 -12.80 -4.50
CA PHE A 30 -1.92 -13.74 -3.84
C PHE A 30 -2.82 -14.50 -4.82
N LEU A 31 -3.36 -13.82 -5.84
CA LEU A 31 -4.18 -14.46 -6.87
C LEU A 31 -3.36 -15.51 -7.64
N ARG A 32 -2.13 -15.16 -8.04
CA ARG A 32 -1.23 -16.11 -8.71
C ARG A 32 -0.86 -17.29 -7.81
N GLU A 33 -0.59 -17.06 -6.52
CA GLU A 33 -0.34 -18.16 -5.58
C GLU A 33 -1.50 -19.14 -5.57
N LYS A 34 -2.73 -18.63 -5.48
CA LYS A 34 -3.94 -19.44 -5.50
C LYS A 34 -4.07 -20.25 -6.78
N GLU A 35 -3.87 -19.62 -7.94
CA GLU A 35 -3.89 -20.31 -9.24
C GLU A 35 -2.90 -21.48 -9.28
N HIS A 36 -1.68 -21.29 -8.80
CA HIS A 36 -0.65 -22.34 -8.76
C HIS A 36 -0.96 -23.43 -7.72
N VAL A 37 -1.56 -23.08 -6.58
CA VAL A 37 -2.03 -24.07 -5.59
C VAL A 37 -3.16 -24.91 -6.18
N ASP A 38 -4.12 -24.30 -6.87
CA ASP A 38 -5.23 -25.00 -7.51
C ASP A 38 -4.70 -25.93 -8.62
N GLN A 39 -3.77 -25.45 -9.46
CA GLN A 39 -3.09 -26.27 -10.47
C GLN A 39 -2.30 -27.44 -9.86
N LEU A 40 -1.58 -27.20 -8.76
CA LEU A 40 -0.83 -28.23 -8.06
C LEU A 40 -1.75 -29.35 -7.56
N ASN A 41 -2.90 -29.01 -6.97
CA ASN A 41 -3.88 -29.99 -6.52
C ASN A 41 -4.40 -30.84 -7.67
N ILE A 42 -4.74 -30.21 -8.80
CA ILE A 42 -5.16 -30.91 -10.03
C ILE A 42 -4.08 -31.87 -10.52
N LEU A 43 -2.82 -31.42 -10.57
CA LEU A 43 -1.70 -32.25 -11.03
C LEU A 43 -1.47 -33.46 -10.11
N ILE A 44 -1.56 -33.27 -8.79
CA ILE A 44 -1.39 -34.34 -7.80
C ILE A 44 -2.50 -35.39 -7.95
N ASP A 45 -3.76 -34.95 -8.04
CA ASP A 45 -4.90 -35.87 -8.16
C ASP A 45 -4.86 -36.62 -9.49
N PHE A 46 -4.53 -35.91 -10.57
CA PHE A 46 -4.36 -36.51 -11.88
C PHE A 46 -3.21 -37.52 -11.91
N GLN A 47 -2.08 -37.24 -11.25
CA GLN A 47 -0.96 -38.18 -11.13
C GLN A 47 -1.39 -39.47 -10.39
N LYS A 48 -2.13 -39.35 -9.28
CA LYS A 48 -2.65 -40.52 -8.53
C LYS A 48 -3.56 -41.38 -9.40
N GLU A 49 -4.50 -40.76 -10.12
CA GLU A 49 -5.37 -41.48 -11.05
C GLU A 49 -4.59 -42.15 -12.19
N TYR A 50 -3.59 -41.45 -12.72
CA TYR A 50 -2.76 -41.94 -13.80
C TYR A 50 -1.94 -43.17 -13.39
N LEU A 51 -1.34 -43.12 -12.19
CA LEU A 51 -0.63 -44.26 -11.58
C LEU A 51 -1.57 -45.45 -11.32
N LYS A 52 -2.79 -45.19 -10.85
CA LYS A 52 -3.80 -46.26 -10.67
C LYS A 52 -4.12 -46.95 -12.01
N LYS A 53 -4.39 -46.18 -13.07
CA LYS A 53 -4.66 -46.71 -14.41
C LYS A 53 -3.45 -47.49 -14.98
N MET A 54 -2.23 -47.02 -14.73
CA MET A 54 -1.01 -47.71 -15.11
C MET A 54 -0.90 -49.07 -14.42
N ASN A 55 -1.11 -49.11 -13.10
CA ASN A 55 -1.06 -50.34 -12.31
C ASN A 55 -2.11 -51.37 -12.74
N GLU A 56 -3.33 -50.92 -13.07
CA GLU A 56 -4.39 -51.77 -13.61
C GLU A 56 -3.98 -52.37 -14.96
N LYS A 57 -3.43 -51.56 -15.88
CA LYS A 57 -2.94 -52.06 -17.18
C LYS A 57 -1.73 -52.97 -17.05
N MET A 58 -0.83 -52.72 -16.10
CA MET A 58 0.29 -53.61 -15.81
C MET A 58 -0.18 -55.01 -15.43
N LYS A 59 -1.20 -55.12 -14.56
CA LYS A 59 -1.77 -56.40 -14.15
C LYS A 59 -2.37 -57.20 -15.31
N LEU A 60 -2.87 -56.51 -16.33
CA LEU A 60 -3.47 -57.12 -17.53
C LEU A 60 -2.42 -57.51 -18.59
N GLY A 61 -1.13 -57.24 -18.35
CA GLY A 61 -0.06 -57.40 -19.33
C GLY A 61 0.00 -56.18 -20.25
N MET A 62 1.07 -55.39 -20.11
CA MET A 62 1.28 -54.17 -20.91
C MET A 62 2.46 -54.34 -21.88
N SER A 63 2.38 -53.68 -23.04
CA SER A 63 3.52 -53.60 -23.94
C SER A 63 4.61 -52.68 -23.37
N ILE A 64 5.87 -52.96 -23.71
CA ILE A 64 7.01 -52.14 -23.27
C ILE A 64 6.92 -50.70 -23.79
N HIS A 65 6.31 -50.49 -24.96
CA HIS A 65 6.06 -49.16 -25.51
C HIS A 65 5.06 -48.38 -24.64
N SER A 66 3.96 -49.02 -24.24
CA SER A 66 3.00 -48.41 -23.31
C SER A 66 3.67 -48.06 -21.98
N TRP A 67 4.47 -48.98 -21.43
CA TRP A 67 5.20 -48.76 -20.18
C TRP A 67 6.12 -47.53 -20.25
N LYS A 68 6.89 -47.41 -21.33
CA LYS A 68 7.76 -46.27 -21.57
C LYS A 68 6.97 -44.96 -21.65
N ASN A 69 5.83 -44.96 -22.34
CA ASN A 69 4.97 -43.78 -22.45
C ASN A 69 4.41 -43.34 -21.09
N TYR A 70 3.96 -44.30 -20.27
CA TYR A 70 3.51 -44.04 -18.90
C TYR A 70 4.60 -43.36 -18.06
N ASN A 71 5.81 -43.92 -18.05
CA ASN A 71 6.92 -43.36 -17.28
C ASN A 71 7.35 -41.97 -17.78
N ASN A 72 7.43 -41.78 -19.09
CA ASN A 72 7.76 -40.46 -19.66
C ASN A 72 6.76 -39.39 -19.22
N PHE A 73 5.48 -39.74 -19.21
CA PHE A 73 4.44 -38.81 -18.80
C PHE A 73 4.45 -38.53 -17.29
N ILE A 74 4.72 -39.54 -16.46
CA ILE A 74 4.92 -39.36 -15.01
C ILE A 74 6.07 -38.39 -14.75
N LEU A 75 7.21 -38.53 -15.45
CA LEU A 75 8.34 -37.61 -15.32
C LEU A 75 7.97 -36.17 -15.70
N LEU A 76 7.13 -35.99 -16.71
CA LEU A 76 6.61 -34.66 -17.09
C LEU A 76 5.69 -34.09 -16.00
N LEU A 77 4.80 -34.91 -15.43
CA LEU A 77 3.93 -34.50 -14.32
C LEU A 77 4.75 -34.13 -13.08
N ASP A 78 5.74 -34.93 -12.71
CA ASP A 78 6.63 -34.65 -11.58
C ASP A 78 7.34 -33.31 -11.77
N LYS A 79 7.85 -33.05 -12.97
CA LYS A 79 8.48 -31.76 -13.30
C LYS A 79 7.50 -30.59 -13.13
N ALA A 80 6.28 -30.72 -13.66
CA ALA A 80 5.26 -29.67 -13.54
C ALA A 80 4.85 -29.43 -12.06
N ILE A 81 4.76 -30.49 -11.26
CA ILE A 81 4.51 -30.40 -9.81
C ILE A 81 5.64 -29.64 -9.11
N GLN A 82 6.89 -29.99 -9.40
CA GLN A 82 8.05 -29.30 -8.82
C GLN A 82 8.11 -27.83 -9.21
N GLU A 83 7.82 -27.49 -10.47
CA GLU A 83 7.74 -26.10 -10.94
C GLU A 83 6.68 -25.29 -10.18
N ASN A 84 5.49 -25.87 -9.94
CA ASN A 84 4.44 -25.23 -9.15
C ASN A 84 4.84 -25.03 -7.68
N LEU A 85 5.43 -26.05 -7.06
CA LEU A 85 5.93 -25.96 -5.68
C LEU A 85 6.99 -24.86 -5.54
N TYR A 86 7.95 -24.84 -6.45
CA TYR A 86 8.99 -23.80 -6.49
C TYR A 86 8.38 -22.40 -6.69
N PHE A 87 7.42 -22.27 -7.60
CA PHE A 87 6.72 -21.00 -7.81
C PHE A 87 6.03 -20.53 -6.53
N ILE A 88 5.28 -21.41 -5.86
CA ILE A 88 4.55 -21.07 -4.62
C ILE A 88 5.54 -20.62 -3.54
N GLU A 89 6.65 -21.33 -3.34
CA GLU A 89 7.66 -20.97 -2.34
C GLU A 89 8.29 -19.60 -2.63
N ASN A 90 8.68 -19.36 -3.89
CA ASN A 90 9.27 -18.09 -4.30
C ASN A 90 8.25 -16.95 -4.20
N ASN A 91 7.00 -17.19 -4.57
CA ASN A 91 5.94 -16.20 -4.50
C ASN A 91 5.61 -15.81 -3.06
N LYS A 92 5.66 -16.76 -2.11
CA LYS A 92 5.54 -16.47 -0.67
C LYS A 92 6.61 -15.50 -0.19
N LYS A 93 7.88 -15.71 -0.59
CA LYS A 93 8.99 -14.79 -0.29
C LYS A 93 8.73 -13.40 -0.88
N ASN A 94 8.29 -13.35 -2.14
CA ASN A 94 7.94 -12.09 -2.80
C ASN A 94 6.80 -11.34 -2.10
N ILE A 95 5.75 -12.05 -1.67
CA ILE A 95 4.63 -11.46 -0.90
C ILE A 95 5.15 -10.85 0.40
N GLN A 96 5.96 -11.58 1.15
CA GLN A 96 6.55 -11.09 2.41
C GLN A 96 7.36 -9.81 2.20
N ASP A 97 8.18 -9.75 1.15
CA ASP A 97 8.98 -8.56 0.86
C ASP A 97 8.14 -7.38 0.40
N ASN A 98 7.09 -7.62 -0.40
CA ASN A 98 6.14 -6.56 -0.78
C ASN A 98 5.36 -6.04 0.44
N ILE A 99 5.00 -6.90 1.40
CA ILE A 99 4.37 -6.47 2.66
C ILE A 99 5.32 -5.58 3.47
N LYS A 100 6.61 -5.93 3.55
CA LYS A 100 7.62 -5.08 4.22
C LYS A 100 7.75 -3.72 3.52
N ILE A 101 7.76 -3.69 2.20
CA ILE A 101 7.81 -2.45 1.41
C ILE A 101 6.56 -1.60 1.67
N TRP A 102 5.37 -2.20 1.59
CA TRP A 102 4.10 -1.54 1.88
C TRP A 102 4.08 -0.94 3.29
N SER A 103 4.53 -1.69 4.30
CA SER A 103 4.64 -1.23 5.68
C SER A 103 5.56 0.00 5.82
N LYS A 104 6.73 -0.01 5.15
CA LYS A 104 7.64 1.14 5.12
C LYS A 104 6.98 2.38 4.51
N HIS A 105 6.20 2.23 3.43
CA HIS A 105 5.46 3.33 2.83
C HIS A 105 4.35 3.85 3.76
N GLN A 106 3.67 2.96 4.49
CA GLN A 106 2.67 3.36 5.48
C GLN A 106 3.27 4.21 6.60
N VAL A 107 4.44 3.83 7.11
CA VAL A 107 5.17 4.63 8.13
C VAL A 107 5.56 6.00 7.57
N LYS A 108 6.07 6.06 6.33
CA LYS A 108 6.39 7.33 5.66
C LYS A 108 5.17 8.21 5.50
N LEU A 109 4.04 7.64 5.07
CA LEU A 109 2.79 8.38 4.94
C LEU A 109 2.37 8.99 6.28
N ASN A 110 2.37 8.21 7.35
CA ASN A 110 2.04 8.69 8.70
C ASN A 110 2.98 9.81 9.19
N THR A 111 4.24 9.76 8.77
CA THR A 111 5.23 10.79 9.07
C THR A 111 4.90 12.10 8.32
N TRP A 112 4.63 12.01 7.02
CA TRP A 112 4.29 13.18 6.21
C TRP A 112 2.96 13.81 6.61
N THR A 113 1.94 13.01 6.91
CA THR A 113 0.64 13.51 7.41
C THR A 113 0.82 14.25 8.73
N SER A 114 1.65 13.71 9.63
CA SER A 114 1.98 14.35 10.92
C SER A 114 2.71 15.68 10.72
N PHE A 115 3.71 15.74 9.85
CA PHE A 115 4.39 16.99 9.53
C PHE A 115 3.46 18.01 8.88
N ASN A 116 2.62 17.59 7.93
CA ASN A 116 1.63 18.45 7.29
C ASN A 116 0.65 19.04 8.34
N ARG A 117 0.18 18.22 9.27
CA ARG A 117 -0.69 18.64 10.39
C ARG A 117 0.00 19.66 11.30
N ILE A 118 1.21 19.37 11.77
CA ILE A 118 1.99 20.28 12.63
C ILE A 118 2.22 21.62 11.91
N TYR A 119 2.56 21.56 10.63
CA TYR A 119 2.82 22.75 9.82
C TYR A 119 1.56 23.61 9.64
N LYS A 120 0.43 23.00 9.29
CA LYS A 120 -0.89 23.69 9.20
C LYS A 120 -1.24 24.39 10.52
N LYS A 121 -1.04 23.70 11.66
CA LYS A 121 -1.28 24.26 13.00
C LYS A 121 -0.38 25.46 13.30
N LYS A 122 0.91 25.39 12.95
CA LYS A 122 1.85 26.52 13.13
C LYS A 122 1.45 27.75 12.31
N ILE A 123 1.04 27.56 11.05
CA ILE A 123 0.56 28.67 10.21
C ILE A 123 -0.71 29.28 10.79
N SER A 124 -1.70 28.46 11.11
CA SER A 124 -2.98 28.94 11.66
C SER A 124 -2.77 29.78 12.93
N LYS A 125 -1.92 29.31 13.85
CA LYS A 125 -1.53 30.09 15.04
C LYS A 125 -0.85 31.42 14.70
N LYS A 126 0.01 31.45 13.67
CA LYS A 126 0.67 32.69 13.25
C LYS A 126 -0.32 33.69 12.68
N ILE A 127 -1.26 33.23 11.84
CA ILE A 127 -2.32 34.06 11.27
C ILE A 127 -3.22 34.61 12.39
N GLN A 128 -3.64 33.76 13.32
CA GLN A 128 -4.47 34.16 14.45
C GLN A 128 -3.79 35.25 15.29
N LYS A 129 -2.51 35.09 15.64
CA LYS A 129 -1.75 36.11 16.38
C LYS A 129 -1.71 37.46 15.65
N ILE A 130 -1.53 37.44 14.33
CA ILE A 130 -1.52 38.67 13.51
C ILE A 130 -2.90 39.33 13.52
N GLN A 131 -3.98 38.55 13.40
CA GLN A 131 -5.35 39.07 13.46
C GLN A 131 -5.69 39.67 14.82
N GLU A 132 -5.31 38.98 15.91
CA GLU A 132 -5.47 39.48 17.29
C GLU A 132 -4.72 40.80 17.49
N GLN A 133 -3.49 40.91 16.97
CA GLN A 133 -2.71 42.14 17.04
C GLN A 133 -3.38 43.29 16.26
N ILE A 134 -3.79 43.06 15.02
CA ILE A 134 -4.50 44.06 14.20
C ILE A 134 -5.78 44.54 14.90
N MET A 135 -6.55 43.60 15.47
CA MET A 135 -7.78 43.93 16.19
C MET A 135 -7.46 44.78 17.42
N SER A 136 -6.48 44.39 18.24
CA SER A 136 -6.02 45.17 19.40
C SER A 136 -5.59 46.58 19.01
N ASP A 137 -4.77 46.73 17.97
CA ASP A 137 -4.29 48.03 17.51
C ASP A 137 -5.45 48.93 17.05
N ASN A 138 -6.42 48.37 16.31
CA ASN A 138 -7.63 49.08 15.91
C ASN A 138 -8.49 49.51 17.12
N PHE A 139 -8.64 48.65 18.14
CA PHE A 139 -9.36 48.98 19.36
C PHE A 139 -8.70 50.15 20.11
N ILE A 140 -7.37 50.14 20.19
CA ILE A 140 -6.60 51.20 20.83
C ILE A 140 -6.80 52.52 20.07
N GLN A 141 -6.69 52.51 18.73
CA GLN A 141 -6.93 53.69 17.89
C GLN A 141 -8.34 54.27 18.10
N LEU A 142 -9.38 53.44 18.03
CA LEU A 142 -10.77 53.88 18.25
C LEU A 142 -10.98 54.48 19.64
N LYS A 143 -10.30 53.95 20.67
CA LYS A 143 -10.35 54.50 22.03
C LYS A 143 -9.70 55.88 22.10
N TYR A 144 -8.59 56.09 21.38
CA TYR A 144 -7.95 57.40 21.28
C TYR A 144 -8.86 58.42 20.59
N PHE A 145 -9.42 58.08 19.42
CA PHE A 145 -10.33 58.98 18.69
C PHE A 145 -11.53 59.40 19.54
N LYS A 146 -12.17 58.46 20.26
CA LYS A 146 -13.28 58.79 21.17
C LYS A 146 -12.87 59.71 22.32
N LYS A 147 -11.63 59.59 22.82
CA LYS A 147 -11.13 60.44 23.91
C LYS A 147 -10.84 61.87 23.42
N ASP A 148 -10.32 62.02 22.21
CA ASP A 148 -10.09 63.32 21.59
C ASP A 148 -11.41 64.04 21.26
N ASP A 149 -12.45 63.31 20.84
CA ASP A 149 -13.80 63.85 20.66
C ASP A 149 -14.36 64.45 21.97
N HIS A 150 -14.11 63.80 23.13
CA HIS A 150 -14.54 64.32 24.43
C HIS A 150 -13.70 65.52 24.92
N LEU A 151 -12.45 65.65 24.49
CA LEU A 151 -11.58 66.79 24.82
C LEU A 151 -11.92 68.02 23.98
N ASN A 152 -12.26 67.84 22.70
CA ASN A 152 -12.69 68.94 21.83
C ASN A 152 -14.03 69.56 22.27
N VAL A 153 -14.96 68.79 22.83
CA VAL A 153 -16.25 69.31 23.33
C VAL A 153 -16.12 70.06 24.67
N ARG A 154 -15.04 69.83 25.44
CA ARG A 154 -14.79 70.53 26.72
C ARG A 154 -14.07 71.87 26.56
N ASN A 155 -13.37 72.08 25.43
CA ASN A 155 -12.65 73.31 25.13
C ASN A 155 -13.46 74.32 24.29
N SER A 156 -14.75 74.06 24.05
CA SER A 156 -15.64 74.90 23.23
C SER A 156 -16.78 75.56 24.03
N LYS A 157 -16.54 75.97 25.28
CA LYS A 157 -17.46 76.77 26.08
C LYS A 157 -16.78 78.03 26.59
#